data_AF-A0A9W4TXE2-F1
#
_entry.id   AF-A0A9W4TXE2-F1
#
_cell.length_a   1.000
_cell.length_b   1.000
_cell.length_c   1.000
_cell.angle_alpha   90.00
_cell.angle_beta   90.00
_cell.angle_gamma   90.00
#
_symmetry.space_group_name_H-M   'P 1'
#
loop_
_entity.id
_entity.type
_entity.pdbx_description
1 polymer ?
#
loop_
_entity_poly.entity_id
_entity_poly.type
_entity_poly.pdbx_seq_one_letter_code
_entity_poly.pdbx_strand_id
1 'polypeptide(L)'
;MDEIYINKLIKDIEKVEKFIQQADNAIEFLLPVENSAPLDRKIFALYQSYCKLPYNPEKSDSITTAATNVILTKMVNEMKQELEKEEPKKQEKFDDIIELLKQDQLEKSKLIKEFSFEFKPDDKSSETRELQSELTRDVKKIIAKFIKYSNLNLNEKDFKEILHDAMQFTNQLCRNIEWLEPPANLRFFTETLVKNNVLYYKDGQVKLIVR
;
A
#
# COMPACT_ATOMS: atom_id res chain seq x y z
N MET A 1 27.80 -16.97 30.72
CA MET A 1 28.56 -17.63 29.64
C MET A 1 29.50 -16.57 29.09
N ASP A 2 30.41 -16.06 29.93
CA ASP A 2 31.01 -14.73 29.73
C ASP A 2 32.49 -14.64 30.11
N GLU A 3 32.94 -15.43 31.09
CA GLU A 3 34.31 -15.34 31.60
C GLU A 3 35.37 -15.76 30.55
N ILE A 4 35.06 -16.79 29.75
CA ILE A 4 35.93 -17.23 28.65
C ILE A 4 36.02 -16.17 27.54
N TYR A 5 34.89 -15.51 27.22
CA TYR A 5 34.83 -14.46 26.22
C TYR A 5 35.57 -13.20 26.68
N ILE A 6 35.37 -12.80 27.94
CA ILE A 6 36.05 -11.66 28.56
C ILE A 6 37.56 -11.89 28.61
N ASN A 7 38.00 -13.07 29.05
CA ASN A 7 39.43 -13.41 29.08
C ASN A 7 40.06 -13.43 27.70
N LYS A 8 39.31 -13.80 26.66
CA LYS A 8 39.77 -13.72 25.27
C LYS A 8 39.89 -12.26 24.80
N LEU A 9 38.88 -11.44 25.08
CA LEU A 9 38.88 -10.03 24.71
C LEU A 9 40.02 -9.26 25.40
N ILE A 10 40.33 -9.55 26.67
CA ILE A 10 41.45 -8.95 27.39
C ILE A 10 42.78 -9.28 26.69
N LYS A 11 42.98 -10.54 26.29
CA LYS A 11 44.19 -10.94 25.54
C LYS A 11 44.29 -10.25 24.18
N ASP A 12 43.16 -10.10 23.48
CA ASP A 12 43.12 -9.39 22.20
C ASP A 12 43.46 -7.90 22.39
N ILE A 13 42.96 -7.26 23.45
CA ILE A 13 43.30 -5.88 23.81
C ILE A 13 44.79 -5.74 24.11
N GLU A 14 45.34 -6.58 24.98
CA GLU A 14 46.78 -6.55 25.32
C GLU A 14 47.68 -6.76 24.09
N LYS A 15 47.26 -7.62 23.15
CA LYS A 15 47.97 -7.84 21.88
C LYS A 15 47.98 -6.57 21.03
N VAL A 16 46.82 -5.91 20.89
CA VAL A 16 46.69 -4.67 20.12
C VAL A 16 47.46 -3.53 20.78
N GLU A 17 47.42 -3.39 22.11
CA GLU A 17 48.19 -2.40 22.85
C GLU A 17 49.69 -2.54 22.63
N LYS A 18 50.21 -3.78 22.62
CA LYS A 18 51.62 -4.04 22.29
C LYS A 18 51.96 -3.64 20.86
N PHE A 19 51.07 -3.89 19.89
CA PHE A 19 51.28 -3.43 18.51
C PHE A 19 51.30 -1.91 18.40
N ILE A 20 50.41 -1.22 19.11
CA ILE A 20 50.39 0.25 19.17
C ILE A 20 51.72 0.75 19.74
N GLN A 21 52.16 0.20 20.86
CA GLN A 21 53.43 0.61 21.48
C GLN A 21 54.64 0.37 20.56
N GLN A 22 54.66 -0.76 19.84
CA GLN A 22 55.70 -1.02 18.84
C GLN A 22 55.65 -0.02 17.67
N ALA A 23 54.45 0.34 17.23
CA ALA A 23 54.25 1.33 16.18
C ALA A 23 54.71 2.72 16.62
N ASP A 24 54.36 3.14 17.84
CA ASP A 24 54.76 4.44 18.41
C ASP A 24 56.28 4.53 18.52
N ASN A 25 56.94 3.49 19.05
CA ASN A 25 58.40 3.44 19.12
C ASN A 25 59.05 3.49 17.72
N ALA A 26 58.45 2.84 16.72
CA ALA A 26 58.94 2.88 15.35
C ALA A 26 58.74 4.27 14.71
N ILE A 27 57.62 4.94 15.00
CA ILE A 27 57.35 6.31 14.55
C ILE A 27 58.38 7.27 15.15
N GLU A 28 58.62 7.20 16.46
CA GLU A 28 59.62 8.04 17.14
C GLU A 28 61.03 7.82 16.57
N PHE A 29 61.41 6.57 16.31
CA PHE A 29 62.69 6.23 15.72
C PHE A 29 62.86 6.75 14.29
N LEU A 30 61.77 6.77 13.49
CA LEU A 30 61.79 7.19 12.09
C LEU A 30 61.52 8.69 11.89
N LEU A 31 61.01 9.40 12.90
CA LEU A 31 60.72 10.83 12.87
C LEU A 31 61.89 11.70 12.36
N PRO A 32 63.15 11.47 12.80
CA PRO A 32 64.30 12.24 12.30
C PRO A 32 64.56 12.04 10.79
N VAL A 33 64.27 10.84 10.29
CA VAL A 33 64.41 10.49 8.87
C VAL A 33 63.30 11.14 8.05
N GLU A 34 62.09 11.22 8.60
CA GLU A 34 60.98 11.94 7.96
C GLU A 34 61.28 13.44 7.85
N ASN A 35 61.78 14.05 8.93
CA ASN A 35 62.05 15.49 8.97
C ASN A 35 63.16 15.93 7.99
N SER A 36 64.06 15.02 7.64
CA SER A 36 65.13 15.24 6.66
C SER A 36 64.77 14.84 5.23
N ALA A 37 63.61 14.22 4.99
CA ALA A 37 63.22 13.74 3.67
C ALA A 37 62.61 14.85 2.78
N PRO A 38 62.94 14.90 1.47
CA PRO A 38 62.35 15.84 0.53
C PRO A 38 60.86 15.54 0.27
N LEU A 39 60.08 16.60 -0.03
CA LEU A 39 58.62 16.54 -0.15
C LEU A 39 58.14 15.48 -1.16
N ASP A 40 58.78 15.39 -2.32
CA ASP A 40 58.39 14.42 -3.38
C ASP A 40 58.44 12.98 -2.87
N ARG A 41 59.44 12.65 -2.05
CA ARG A 41 59.59 11.33 -1.46
C ARG A 41 58.51 11.02 -0.44
N LYS A 42 58.06 12.03 0.32
CA LYS A 42 56.92 11.91 1.24
C LYS A 42 55.61 11.66 0.48
N ILE A 43 55.40 12.36 -0.63
CA ILE A 43 54.22 12.19 -1.50
C ILE A 43 54.18 10.76 -2.06
N PHE A 44 55.29 10.25 -2.59
CA PHE A 44 55.37 8.86 -3.07
C PHE A 44 55.12 7.83 -1.97
N ALA A 45 55.68 8.04 -0.77
CA ALA A 45 55.48 7.16 0.37
C ALA A 45 54.00 7.15 0.83
N LEU A 46 53.34 8.31 0.85
CA LEU A 46 51.92 8.43 1.17
C LEU A 46 51.04 7.70 0.14
N TYR A 47 51.35 7.85 -1.15
CA TYR A 47 50.62 7.13 -2.20
C TYR A 47 50.77 5.61 -2.05
N GLN A 48 51.98 5.15 -1.73
CA GLN A 48 52.23 3.72 -1.50
C GLN A 48 51.55 3.17 -0.23
N SER A 49 51.43 3.98 0.83
CA SER A 49 50.77 3.56 2.07
C SER A 49 49.25 3.52 1.92
N TYR A 50 48.66 4.43 1.15
CA TYR A 50 47.21 4.47 0.91
C TYR A 50 46.66 3.18 0.27
N CYS A 51 47.49 2.47 -0.50
CA CYS A 51 47.11 1.19 -1.12
C CYS A 51 47.22 -0.02 -0.18
N LYS A 52 47.66 0.15 1.07
CA LYS A 52 47.93 -0.95 2.00
C LYS A 52 47.10 -0.81 3.27
N LEU A 53 46.47 -1.90 3.69
CA LEU A 53 45.80 -1.99 4.99
C LEU A 53 46.88 -2.12 6.09
N PRO A 54 46.93 -1.20 7.07
CA PRO A 54 47.97 -1.19 8.10
C PRO A 54 47.78 -2.26 9.17
N TYR A 55 46.54 -2.75 9.36
CA TYR A 55 46.22 -3.78 10.33
C TYR A 55 45.21 -4.77 9.74
N ASN A 56 45.56 -6.05 9.78
CA ASN A 56 44.68 -7.14 9.40
C ASN A 56 44.35 -7.96 10.66
N PRO A 57 43.11 -7.87 11.18
CA PRO A 57 42.73 -8.67 12.34
C PRO A 57 42.75 -10.16 12.01
N GLU A 58 43.09 -10.99 12.99
CA GLU A 58 43.03 -12.44 12.84
C GLU A 58 41.58 -12.92 12.91
N LYS A 59 41.27 -14.03 12.23
CA LYS A 59 39.90 -14.61 12.23
C LYS A 59 39.40 -15.00 13.62
N SER A 60 40.32 -15.19 14.57
CA SER A 60 40.01 -15.49 15.96
C SER A 60 39.71 -14.27 16.81
N ASP A 61 39.98 -13.05 16.36
CA ASP A 61 39.89 -11.86 17.20
C ASP A 61 38.42 -11.49 17.46
N SER A 62 38.07 -11.28 18.74
CA SER A 62 36.73 -10.83 19.13
C SER A 62 36.60 -9.31 19.16
N ILE A 63 37.69 -8.58 18.89
CA ILE A 63 37.74 -7.13 18.98
C ILE A 63 36.81 -6.43 17.98
N THR A 64 36.68 -6.94 16.75
CA THR A 64 35.78 -6.39 15.72
C THR A 64 34.32 -6.49 16.15
N THR A 65 33.93 -7.64 16.69
CA THR A 65 32.59 -7.89 17.22
C THR A 65 32.30 -6.98 18.41
N ALA A 66 33.26 -6.82 19.33
CA ALA A 66 33.13 -5.92 20.47
C ALA A 66 33.00 -4.45 20.04
N ALA A 67 33.85 -3.99 19.11
CA ALA A 67 33.81 -2.63 18.58
C ALA A 67 32.47 -2.34 17.88
N THR A 68 31.99 -3.29 17.07
CA THR A 68 30.69 -3.17 16.39
C THR A 68 29.56 -3.06 17.41
N ASN A 69 29.59 -3.85 18.48
CA ASN A 69 28.59 -3.81 19.53
C ASN A 69 28.59 -2.47 20.30
N VAL A 70 29.76 -1.90 20.57
CA VAL A 70 29.88 -0.57 21.20
C VAL A 70 29.29 0.52 20.29
N ILE A 71 29.60 0.48 19.00
CA ILE A 71 29.07 1.45 18.01
C ILE A 71 27.54 1.32 17.92
N LEU A 72 27.02 0.10 17.78
CA LEU A 72 25.58 -0.15 17.71
C LEU A 72 24.87 0.31 19.00
N THR A 73 25.44 0.00 20.16
CA THR A 73 24.90 0.43 21.45
C THR A 73 24.87 1.96 21.56
N LYS A 74 25.92 2.63 21.10
CA LYS A 74 26.00 4.09 21.04
C LYS A 74 24.92 4.67 20.14
N MET A 75 24.78 4.15 18.91
CA MET A 75 23.74 4.58 17.96
C MET A 75 22.33 4.38 18.52
N VAL A 76 22.07 3.23 19.16
CA VAL A 76 20.79 2.95 19.81
C VAL A 76 20.51 3.95 20.93
N ASN A 77 21.51 4.29 21.74
CA ASN A 77 21.35 5.24 22.83
C ASN A 77 21.12 6.67 22.32
N GLU A 78 21.81 7.08 21.25
CA GLU A 78 21.59 8.37 20.58
C GLU A 78 20.16 8.44 20.03
N MET A 79 19.70 7.40 19.32
CA MET A 79 18.33 7.33 18.82
C MET A 79 17.28 7.35 19.94
N LYS A 80 17.52 6.66 21.06
CA LYS A 80 16.62 6.70 22.22
C LYS A 80 16.52 8.12 22.78
N GLN A 81 17.64 8.83 22.92
CA GLN A 81 17.65 10.20 23.40
C GLN A 81 16.96 11.17 22.43
N GLU A 82 17.04 10.93 21.13
CA GLU A 82 16.29 11.70 20.14
C GLU A 82 14.79 11.43 20.21
N LEU A 83 14.38 10.17 20.35
CA LEU A 83 12.98 9.78 20.54
C LEU A 83 12.39 10.41 21.82
N GLU A 84 13.10 10.34 22.95
CA GLU A 84 12.68 10.96 24.21
C GLU A 84 12.53 12.49 24.11
N LYS A 85 13.27 13.15 23.20
CA LYS A 85 13.13 14.59 22.94
C LYS A 85 11.96 14.92 21.99
N GLU A 86 11.55 13.97 21.16
CA GLU A 86 10.45 14.13 20.21
C GLU A 86 9.07 13.73 20.76
N GLU A 87 9.00 12.68 21.59
CA GLU A 87 7.75 12.18 22.18
C GLU A 87 6.96 13.26 22.97
N PRO A 88 7.56 14.04 23.89
CA PRO A 88 6.80 15.07 24.62
C PRO A 88 6.30 16.18 23.69
N LYS A 89 7.01 16.46 22.59
CA LYS A 89 6.61 17.50 21.61
C LYS A 89 5.50 17.04 20.66
N LYS A 90 5.33 15.74 20.46
CA LYS A 90 4.23 15.19 19.65
C LYS A 90 2.95 15.08 20.48
N GLN A 91 3.01 14.57 21.71
CA GLN A 91 1.82 14.42 22.57
C GLN A 91 1.13 15.76 22.87
N GLU A 92 1.85 16.80 23.33
CA GLU A 92 1.24 18.10 23.61
C GLU A 92 0.56 18.73 22.37
N LYS A 93 1.19 18.62 21.19
CA LYS A 93 0.61 19.17 19.96
C LYS A 93 -0.61 18.41 19.46
N PHE A 94 -0.67 17.09 19.67
CA PHE A 94 -1.82 16.30 19.26
C PHE A 94 -2.97 16.40 20.25
N ASP A 95 -2.70 16.55 21.55
CA ASP A 95 -3.75 16.70 22.55
C ASP A 95 -4.53 18.01 22.37
N ASP A 96 -3.82 19.13 22.11
CA ASP A 96 -4.45 20.41 21.77
C ASP A 96 -5.31 20.32 20.49
N ILE A 97 -4.80 19.62 19.47
CA ILE A 97 -5.52 19.40 18.21
C ILE A 97 -6.73 18.48 18.42
N ILE A 98 -6.61 17.44 19.23
CA ILE A 98 -7.69 16.51 19.56
C ILE A 98 -8.78 17.23 20.35
N GLU A 99 -8.40 18.11 21.28
CA GLU A 99 -9.36 18.92 22.04
C GLU A 99 -10.10 19.90 21.13
N LEU A 100 -9.39 20.57 20.22
CA LEU A 100 -9.98 21.47 19.22
C LEU A 100 -10.91 20.72 18.26
N LEU A 101 -10.54 19.53 17.81
CA LEU A 101 -11.38 18.67 16.98
C LEU A 101 -12.62 18.16 17.72
N LYS A 102 -12.52 17.85 19.01
CA LYS A 102 -13.66 17.45 19.85
C LYS A 102 -14.64 18.62 20.03
N GLN A 103 -14.13 19.84 20.23
CA GLN A 103 -14.96 21.04 20.31
C GLN A 103 -15.67 21.31 18.98
N ASP A 104 -14.97 21.26 17.84
CA ASP A 104 -15.55 21.42 16.51
C ASP A 104 -16.60 20.34 16.20
N GLN A 105 -16.35 19.08 16.59
CA GLN A 105 -17.33 18.01 16.46
C GLN A 105 -18.58 18.28 17.31
N LEU A 106 -18.41 18.80 18.54
CA LEU A 106 -19.52 19.14 19.41
C LEU A 106 -20.35 20.29 18.84
N GLU A 107 -19.71 21.35 18.35
CA GLU A 107 -20.37 22.49 17.70
C GLU A 107 -21.08 22.06 16.42
N LYS A 108 -20.45 21.27 15.56
CA LYS A 108 -21.09 20.69 14.37
C LYS A 108 -22.25 19.77 14.74
N SER A 109 -22.15 18.99 15.81
CA SER A 109 -23.27 18.14 16.26
C SER A 109 -24.45 18.95 16.80
N LYS A 110 -24.19 20.11 17.44
CA LYS A 110 -25.22 21.06 17.86
C LYS A 110 -25.85 21.73 16.65
N LEU A 111 -25.04 22.20 15.70
CA LEU A 111 -25.49 22.72 14.42
C LEU A 111 -26.30 21.68 13.64
N ILE A 112 -25.93 20.40 13.61
CA ILE A 112 -26.71 19.33 12.96
C ILE A 112 -28.04 19.09 13.67
N LYS A 113 -28.10 19.24 15.00
CA LYS A 113 -29.36 19.14 15.76
C LYS A 113 -30.25 20.37 15.54
N GLU A 114 -29.68 21.56 15.46
CA GLU A 114 -30.38 22.82 15.15
C GLU A 114 -30.81 22.87 13.67
N PHE A 115 -29.97 22.37 12.76
CA PHE A 115 -30.25 22.06 11.36
C PHE A 115 -30.80 20.64 11.20
N SER A 116 -31.66 20.18 12.11
CA SER A 116 -32.55 19.04 11.83
C SER A 116 -33.62 19.46 10.82
N PHE A 117 -33.18 19.96 9.67
CA PHE A 117 -33.85 19.80 8.40
C PHE A 117 -33.93 18.30 8.17
N GLU A 118 -35.13 17.79 7.89
CA GLU A 118 -35.31 16.43 7.38
C GLU A 118 -34.40 16.24 6.18
N PHE A 119 -33.24 15.59 6.38
CA PHE A 119 -32.40 15.15 5.29
C PHE A 119 -33.14 14.02 4.60
N LYS A 120 -34.00 14.38 3.64
CA LYS A 120 -34.48 13.46 2.62
C LYS A 120 -33.28 13.23 1.69
N PRO A 121 -32.63 12.06 1.72
CA PRO A 121 -31.62 11.76 0.71
C PRO A 121 -32.29 11.96 -0.65
N ASP A 122 -31.68 12.78 -1.52
CA ASP A 122 -32.23 13.18 -2.83
C ASP A 122 -33.14 12.10 -3.44
N ASP A 123 -34.36 12.52 -3.78
CA ASP A 123 -35.46 11.71 -4.33
C ASP A 123 -35.04 10.80 -5.50
N LYS A 124 -33.91 11.08 -6.15
CA LYS A 124 -33.35 10.26 -7.23
C LYS A 124 -33.02 8.83 -6.78
N SER A 125 -32.64 8.60 -5.52
CA SER A 125 -32.28 7.25 -5.05
C SER A 125 -33.50 6.36 -4.77
N SER A 126 -34.57 6.94 -4.22
CA SER A 126 -35.89 6.30 -4.11
C SER A 126 -36.51 6.10 -5.49
N GLU A 127 -36.49 7.12 -6.35
CA GLU A 127 -36.98 7.07 -7.72
C GLU A 127 -36.24 6.00 -8.55
N THR A 128 -34.91 5.88 -8.41
CA THR A 128 -34.14 4.82 -9.09
C THR A 128 -34.55 3.42 -8.62
N ARG A 129 -34.84 3.25 -7.31
CA ARG A 129 -35.30 1.96 -6.77
C ARG A 129 -36.72 1.63 -7.24
N GLU A 130 -37.60 2.62 -7.27
CA GLU A 130 -38.96 2.47 -7.78
C GLU A 130 -38.95 2.11 -9.26
N LEU A 131 -38.21 2.86 -10.09
CA LEU A 131 -38.05 2.59 -11.51
C LEU A 131 -37.43 1.21 -11.78
N GLN A 132 -36.43 0.79 -11.00
CA GLN A 132 -35.86 -0.55 -11.12
C GLN A 132 -36.87 -1.65 -10.77
N SER A 133 -37.73 -1.42 -9.77
CA SER A 133 -38.79 -2.35 -9.39
C SER A 133 -39.86 -2.46 -10.48
N GLU A 134 -40.23 -1.34 -11.10
CA GLU A 134 -41.18 -1.31 -12.22
C GLU A 134 -40.63 -1.98 -13.46
N LEU A 135 -39.37 -1.68 -13.83
CA LEU A 135 -38.70 -2.34 -14.93
C LEU A 135 -38.66 -3.86 -14.72
N THR A 136 -38.32 -4.30 -13.51
CA THR A 136 -38.32 -5.74 -13.17
C THR A 136 -39.71 -6.35 -13.32
N ARG A 137 -40.76 -5.66 -12.84
CA ARG A 137 -42.15 -6.12 -12.96
C ARG A 137 -42.57 -6.25 -14.43
N ASP A 138 -42.21 -5.29 -15.26
CA ASP A 138 -42.67 -5.25 -16.64
C ASP A 138 -41.88 -6.20 -17.54
N VAL A 139 -40.57 -6.36 -17.33
CA VAL A 139 -39.77 -7.41 -17.97
C VAL A 139 -40.35 -8.80 -17.65
N LYS A 140 -40.71 -9.06 -16.38
CA LYS A 140 -41.38 -10.32 -16.00
C LYS A 140 -42.71 -10.51 -16.73
N LYS A 141 -43.54 -9.47 -16.86
CA LYS A 141 -44.81 -9.54 -17.60
C LYS A 141 -44.59 -9.80 -19.08
N ILE A 142 -43.60 -9.17 -19.69
CA ILE A 142 -43.27 -9.35 -21.12
C ILE A 142 -42.80 -10.79 -21.36
N ILE A 143 -41.92 -11.33 -20.50
CA ILE A 143 -41.44 -12.71 -20.60
C ILE A 143 -42.57 -13.71 -20.34
N ALA A 144 -43.43 -13.47 -19.34
CA ALA A 144 -44.58 -14.31 -19.07
C ALA A 144 -45.58 -14.32 -20.23
N LYS A 145 -45.84 -13.15 -20.85
CA LYS A 145 -46.63 -13.06 -22.08
C LYS A 145 -45.92 -13.77 -23.24
N PHE A 146 -44.61 -13.60 -23.39
CA PHE A 146 -43.82 -14.28 -24.41
C PHE A 146 -44.00 -15.80 -24.32
N ILE A 147 -43.80 -16.39 -23.15
CA ILE A 147 -43.94 -17.84 -22.94
C ILE A 147 -45.35 -18.32 -23.25
N LYS A 148 -46.36 -17.52 -22.90
CA LYS A 148 -47.75 -17.79 -23.25
C LYS A 148 -48.01 -17.73 -24.76
N TYR A 149 -47.42 -16.78 -25.48
CA TYR A 149 -47.60 -16.62 -26.93
C TYR A 149 -46.75 -17.58 -27.76
N SER A 150 -45.60 -18.00 -27.26
CA SER A 150 -44.70 -18.93 -27.93
C SER A 150 -45.10 -20.40 -27.77
N ASN A 151 -46.23 -20.70 -27.10
CA ASN A 151 -46.71 -22.06 -26.79
C ASN A 151 -45.62 -22.98 -26.20
N LEU A 152 -44.65 -22.39 -25.48
CA LEU A 152 -43.59 -23.16 -24.85
C LEU A 152 -44.14 -23.71 -23.54
N ASN A 153 -44.42 -25.01 -23.49
CA ASN A 153 -44.68 -25.75 -22.25
C ASN A 153 -43.36 -25.87 -21.45
N LEU A 154 -42.93 -24.76 -20.85
CA LEU A 154 -41.73 -24.71 -20.02
C LEU A 154 -42.05 -25.16 -18.60
N ASN A 155 -41.17 -25.96 -18.01
CA ASN A 155 -41.23 -26.26 -16.59
C ASN A 155 -40.93 -24.99 -15.77
N GLU A 156 -41.42 -24.92 -14.53
CA GLU A 156 -41.21 -23.75 -13.65
C GLU A 156 -39.72 -23.41 -13.45
N LYS A 157 -38.85 -24.42 -13.52
CA LYS A 157 -37.39 -24.27 -13.42
C LYS A 157 -36.81 -23.52 -14.63
N ASP A 158 -37.18 -23.93 -15.83
CA ASP A 158 -36.69 -23.34 -17.09
C ASP A 158 -37.23 -21.90 -17.25
N PHE A 159 -38.44 -21.63 -16.76
CA PHE A 159 -39.00 -20.28 -16.68
C PHE A 159 -38.15 -19.35 -15.80
N LYS A 160 -37.76 -19.82 -14.62
CA LYS A 160 -36.93 -19.03 -13.68
C LYS A 160 -35.56 -18.73 -14.27
N GLU A 161 -34.98 -19.68 -15.01
CA GLU A 161 -33.70 -19.53 -15.67
C GLU A 161 -33.76 -18.49 -16.80
N ILE A 162 -34.74 -18.59 -17.71
CA ILE A 162 -34.96 -17.61 -18.79
C ILE A 162 -35.21 -16.20 -18.22
N LEU A 163 -35.97 -16.10 -17.14
CA LEU A 163 -36.26 -14.83 -16.47
C LEU A 163 -35.00 -14.25 -15.82
N HIS A 164 -34.17 -15.09 -15.21
CA HIS A 164 -32.88 -14.68 -14.65
C HIS A 164 -31.94 -14.16 -15.73
N ASP A 165 -31.80 -14.89 -16.84
CA ASP A 165 -30.98 -14.49 -17.99
C ASP A 165 -31.46 -13.18 -18.60
N ALA A 166 -32.78 -13.02 -18.76
CA ALA A 166 -33.35 -11.80 -19.29
C ALA A 166 -33.11 -10.60 -18.36
N MET A 167 -33.25 -10.78 -17.04
CA MET A 167 -32.96 -9.73 -16.07
C MET A 167 -31.48 -9.36 -16.06
N GLN A 168 -30.57 -10.35 -16.11
CA GLN A 168 -29.14 -10.09 -16.21
C GLN A 168 -28.82 -9.32 -17.49
N PHE A 169 -29.37 -9.76 -18.62
CA PHE A 169 -29.19 -9.11 -19.91
C PHE A 169 -29.72 -7.67 -19.93
N THR A 170 -30.92 -7.40 -19.38
CA THR A 170 -31.45 -6.04 -19.27
C THR A 170 -30.61 -5.16 -18.34
N ASN A 171 -30.11 -5.72 -17.23
CA ASN A 171 -29.23 -4.98 -16.33
C ASN A 171 -27.89 -4.66 -17.00
N GLN A 172 -27.35 -5.57 -17.81
CA GLN A 172 -26.15 -5.33 -18.61
C GLN A 172 -26.39 -4.24 -19.66
N LEU A 173 -27.53 -4.26 -20.36
CA LEU A 173 -27.92 -3.21 -21.32
C LEU A 173 -28.06 -1.83 -20.66
N CYS A 174 -28.55 -1.76 -19.42
CA CYS A 174 -28.68 -0.49 -18.69
C CYS A 174 -27.35 0.02 -18.11
N ARG A 175 -26.38 -0.87 -17.85
CA ARG A 175 -25.09 -0.51 -17.23
C ARG A 175 -23.97 -0.27 -18.25
N ASN A 176 -23.96 -1.02 -19.33
CA ASN A 176 -22.87 -0.99 -20.31
C ASN A 176 -23.26 -0.17 -21.54
N ILE A 177 -22.37 0.75 -21.94
CA ILE A 177 -22.49 1.56 -23.18
C ILE A 177 -21.99 0.75 -24.40
N GLU A 178 -21.46 -0.45 -24.19
CA GLU A 178 -20.86 -1.28 -25.23
C GLU A 178 -21.87 -2.20 -25.94
N TRP A 179 -21.44 -2.83 -27.02
CA TRP A 179 -22.24 -3.79 -27.78
C TRP A 179 -22.29 -5.14 -27.04
N LEU A 180 -23.48 -5.71 -26.90
CA LEU A 180 -23.72 -6.96 -26.17
C LEU A 180 -24.26 -8.05 -27.09
N GLU A 181 -23.78 -9.27 -26.92
CA GLU A 181 -24.34 -10.43 -27.61
C GLU A 181 -25.60 -10.93 -26.90
N PRO A 182 -26.74 -11.05 -27.60
CA PRO A 182 -27.99 -11.50 -26.99
C PRO A 182 -27.91 -13.00 -26.69
N PRO A 183 -28.32 -13.45 -25.48
CA PRO A 183 -28.46 -14.87 -25.17
C PRO A 183 -29.38 -15.58 -26.16
N ALA A 184 -29.02 -16.81 -26.56
CA ALA A 184 -29.74 -17.55 -27.60
C ALA A 184 -31.22 -17.80 -27.25
N ASN A 185 -31.51 -18.02 -25.97
CA ASN A 185 -32.85 -18.16 -25.41
C ASN A 185 -33.67 -16.84 -25.40
N LEU A 186 -33.04 -15.69 -25.67
CA LEU A 186 -33.66 -14.35 -25.67
C LEU A 186 -33.69 -13.71 -27.07
N ARG A 187 -33.46 -14.48 -28.13
CA ARG A 187 -33.44 -13.98 -29.50
C ARG A 187 -34.73 -13.25 -29.89
N PHE A 188 -35.90 -13.79 -29.56
CA PHE A 188 -37.17 -13.13 -29.88
C PHE A 188 -37.43 -11.88 -29.02
N PHE A 189 -37.00 -11.89 -27.76
CA PHE A 189 -37.08 -10.73 -26.87
C PHE A 189 -36.23 -9.58 -27.42
N THR A 190 -35.00 -9.88 -27.85
CA THR A 190 -34.11 -8.90 -28.49
C THR A 190 -34.65 -8.41 -29.83
N GLU A 191 -35.17 -9.30 -30.68
CA GLU A 191 -35.85 -8.92 -31.93
C GLU A 191 -37.05 -8.00 -31.68
N THR A 192 -37.81 -8.23 -30.61
CA THR A 192 -38.95 -7.38 -30.23
C THR A 192 -38.48 -6.00 -29.80
N LEU A 193 -37.40 -5.91 -29.01
CA LEU A 193 -36.83 -4.63 -28.60
C LEU A 193 -36.21 -3.85 -29.78
N VAL A 194 -35.58 -4.54 -30.73
CA VAL A 194 -35.08 -3.94 -31.97
C VAL A 194 -36.23 -3.42 -32.83
N LYS A 195 -37.29 -4.21 -33.03
CA LYS A 195 -38.49 -3.79 -33.79
C LYS A 195 -39.17 -2.56 -33.20
N ASN A 196 -39.12 -2.40 -31.89
CA ASN A 196 -39.69 -1.24 -31.18
C ASN A 196 -38.70 -0.08 -31.03
N ASN A 197 -37.58 -0.09 -31.75
CA ASN A 197 -36.54 0.96 -31.72
C ASN A 197 -35.99 1.23 -30.30
N VAL A 198 -35.90 0.19 -29.46
CA VAL A 198 -35.29 0.27 -28.12
C VAL A 198 -33.79 -0.08 -28.19
N LEU A 199 -33.40 -0.97 -29.11
CA LEU A 199 -32.02 -1.42 -29.30
C LEU A 199 -31.55 -1.19 -30.75
N TYR A 200 -30.27 -0.84 -30.93
CA TYR A 200 -29.56 -1.00 -32.20
C TYR A 200 -29.09 -2.44 -32.35
N TYR A 201 -29.16 -2.99 -33.56
CA TYR A 201 -28.61 -4.30 -33.91
C TYR A 201 -27.55 -4.15 -34.99
N LYS A 202 -26.34 -4.65 -34.73
CA LYS A 202 -25.23 -4.64 -35.69
C LYS A 202 -24.35 -5.87 -35.47
N ASP A 203 -24.02 -6.58 -36.54
CA ASP A 203 -23.07 -7.71 -36.55
C ASP A 203 -23.35 -8.79 -35.48
N GLY A 204 -24.62 -9.08 -35.18
CA GLY A 204 -25.00 -10.06 -34.16
C GLY A 204 -25.10 -9.51 -32.74
N GLN A 205 -24.69 -8.25 -32.53
CA GLN A 205 -24.68 -7.59 -31.23
C GLN A 205 -25.78 -6.52 -31.13
N VAL A 206 -26.22 -6.23 -29.91
CA VAL A 206 -27.20 -5.19 -29.60
C VAL A 206 -26.66 -4.13 -28.65
N LYS A 207 -27.17 -2.91 -28.79
CA LYS A 207 -26.85 -1.79 -27.91
C LYS A 207 -28.10 -0.98 -27.59
N LEU A 208 -28.24 -0.52 -26.34
CA LEU A 208 -29.34 0.33 -25.92
C LEU A 208 -29.29 1.69 -26.61
N ILE A 209 -30.42 2.14 -27.17
CA ILE A 209 -30.53 3.48 -27.73
C ILE A 209 -30.72 4.47 -26.58
N VAL A 210 -29.64 5.14 -26.17
CA VAL A 210 -29.72 6.27 -25.23
C VAL A 210 -30.04 7.52 -26.04
N ARG A 211 -31.23 8.09 -25.83
CA ARG A 211 -31.63 9.40 -26.37
C ARG A 211 -31.32 10.50 -25.38
#